data_AF-A0A146K969-F1
#
_entry.id   AF-A0A146K969-F1
#
_cell.length_a   1.000
_cell.length_b   1.000
_cell.length_c   1.000
_cell.angle_alpha   90.00
_cell.angle_beta   90.00
_cell.angle_gamma   90.00
#
_symmetry.space_group_name_H-M   'P 1'
#
loop_
_entity.id
_entity.type
_entity.pdbx_description
1 polymer ?
#
loop_
_entity_poly.entity_id
_entity_poly.type
_entity_poly.pdbx_seq_one_letter_code
_entity_poly.pdbx_strand_id
1 'polypeptide(L)'
;INGTEIAAMFKNNVVCNLPWTVAKRLNLFPKVKYFEFQHTPGYIFKYNTNYENIKKIVLQSAQHIQKFKLEFTLSVQEMASTLVKFLLNFQPKKIIVFLSTVKEVQLFCQSFQYDNYQLLQAHYQIEQRQLQNNLQIFNLQQNTILITVGMATEGFDLPDVDCVLMGRQTDSERLFVQQMGRCLRKSDTKNIVYVLDMCANLRQRWIRLQEQESNQSVQQQVLEFWDVHGVE
;
A
#
# COMPACT_ATOMS: atom_id res chain seq x y z
N ILE A 1 3.32 -10.26 -24.30
CA ILE A 1 2.09 -11.08 -24.27
C ILE A 1 1.14 -10.42 -23.27
N ASN A 2 0.02 -9.87 -23.74
CA ASN A 2 -0.99 -9.26 -22.86
C ASN A 2 -1.88 -10.34 -22.20
N GLY A 3 -2.66 -9.97 -21.17
CA GLY A 3 -3.46 -10.94 -20.41
C GLY A 3 -4.52 -11.69 -21.24
N THR A 4 -5.04 -11.05 -22.29
CA THR A 4 -6.00 -11.64 -23.24
C THR A 4 -5.36 -12.68 -24.14
N GLU A 5 -4.12 -12.46 -24.59
CA GLU A 5 -3.34 -13.43 -25.36
C GLU A 5 -3.00 -14.66 -24.50
N ILE A 6 -2.62 -14.47 -23.23
CA ILE A 6 -2.39 -15.58 -22.30
C ILE A 6 -3.68 -16.37 -22.08
N ALA A 7 -4.80 -15.70 -21.82
CA ALA A 7 -6.09 -16.37 -21.65
C ALA A 7 -6.47 -17.18 -22.90
N ALA A 8 -6.28 -16.61 -24.09
CA ALA A 8 -6.51 -17.29 -25.35
C ALA A 8 -5.63 -18.54 -25.55
N MET A 9 -4.36 -18.50 -25.12
CA MET A 9 -3.47 -19.68 -25.13
C MET A 9 -4.03 -20.84 -24.30
N PHE A 10 -4.78 -20.53 -23.24
CA PHE A 10 -5.47 -21.52 -22.41
C PHE A 10 -6.94 -21.70 -22.78
N LYS A 11 -7.36 -21.30 -24.00
CA LYS A 11 -8.76 -21.35 -24.47
C LYS A 11 -9.76 -20.65 -23.55
N ASN A 12 -9.30 -19.60 -22.86
CA ASN A 12 -10.02 -18.89 -21.80
C ASN A 12 -10.44 -19.80 -20.62
N ASN A 13 -9.83 -20.98 -20.47
CA ASN A 13 -10.09 -21.86 -19.33
C ASN A 13 -9.24 -21.45 -18.15
N VAL A 14 -9.89 -20.93 -17.11
CA VAL A 14 -9.27 -20.68 -15.80
C VAL A 14 -9.44 -21.93 -14.95
N VAL A 15 -8.35 -22.69 -14.76
CA VAL A 15 -8.37 -23.95 -14.00
C VAL A 15 -8.63 -23.73 -12.51
N CYS A 16 -8.06 -22.67 -11.95
CA CYS A 16 -8.27 -22.29 -10.57
C CYS A 16 -8.08 -20.78 -10.42
N ASN A 17 -9.04 -20.14 -9.75
CA ASN A 17 -8.88 -18.82 -9.19
C ASN A 17 -8.83 -18.98 -7.67
N LEU A 18 -7.80 -18.43 -7.03
CA LEU A 18 -7.65 -18.44 -5.58
C LEU A 18 -7.93 -17.03 -5.04
N PRO A 19 -9.16 -16.74 -4.58
CA PRO A 19 -9.50 -15.45 -4.01
C PRO A 19 -8.59 -15.12 -2.83
N TRP A 20 -8.22 -13.85 -2.68
CA TRP A 20 -7.31 -13.43 -1.62
C TRP A 20 -7.84 -13.72 -0.21
N THR A 21 -9.17 -13.71 -0.02
CA THR A 21 -9.80 -14.11 1.25
C THR A 21 -9.56 -15.60 1.57
N VAL A 22 -9.60 -16.46 0.55
CA VAL A 22 -9.25 -17.89 0.69
C VAL A 22 -7.76 -18.04 0.97
N ALA A 23 -6.90 -17.35 0.20
CA ALA A 23 -5.45 -17.38 0.43
C ALA A 23 -5.06 -16.91 1.85
N LYS A 24 -5.75 -15.89 2.38
CA LYS A 24 -5.56 -15.41 3.76
C LYS A 24 -6.00 -16.45 4.80
N ARG A 25 -7.17 -17.08 4.64
CA ARG A 25 -7.64 -18.15 5.55
C ARG A 25 -6.70 -19.35 5.56
N LEU A 26 -6.08 -19.65 4.42
CA LEU A 26 -5.05 -20.68 4.29
C LEU A 26 -3.67 -20.22 4.82
N ASN A 27 -3.59 -19.06 5.48
CA ASN A 27 -2.36 -18.45 5.98
C ASN A 27 -1.27 -18.36 4.91
N LEU A 28 -1.61 -18.07 3.65
CA LEU A 28 -0.63 -17.96 2.56
C LEU A 28 0.09 -16.61 2.53
N PHE A 29 -0.36 -15.63 3.33
CA PHE A 29 0.26 -14.31 3.49
C PHE A 29 0.87 -14.14 4.90
N PRO A 30 1.89 -13.28 5.06
CA PRO A 30 2.33 -12.80 6.38
C PRO A 30 1.21 -11.99 7.05
N LYS A 31 1.32 -11.76 8.36
CA LYS A 31 0.39 -10.86 9.07
C LYS A 31 0.54 -9.45 8.52
N VAL A 32 -0.55 -8.69 8.40
CA VAL A 32 -0.53 -7.33 7.87
C VAL A 32 -1.08 -6.37 8.90
N LYS A 33 -0.33 -5.29 9.16
CA LYS A 33 -0.79 -4.14 9.94
C LYS A 33 -1.01 -2.97 8.99
N TYR A 34 -2.27 -2.65 8.77
CA TYR A 34 -2.66 -1.56 7.87
C TYR A 34 -2.92 -0.30 8.68
N PHE A 35 -2.31 0.81 8.30
CA PHE A 35 -2.39 2.12 8.95
C PHE A 35 -2.83 3.17 7.95
N GLU A 36 -3.88 3.91 8.27
CA GLU A 36 -4.46 4.92 7.39
C GLU A 36 -4.31 6.31 8.03
N PHE A 37 -3.64 7.21 7.32
CA PHE A 37 -3.32 8.57 7.78
C PHE A 37 -4.15 9.57 6.98
N GLN A 38 -5.42 9.72 7.35
CA GLN A 38 -6.28 10.75 6.76
C GLN A 38 -7.06 11.49 7.85
N HIS A 39 -7.14 12.81 7.71
CA HIS A 39 -8.02 13.65 8.51
C HIS A 39 -9.47 13.52 8.00
N THR A 40 -10.37 13.00 8.83
CA THR A 40 -11.81 13.08 8.56
C THR A 40 -12.33 14.34 9.27
N PRO A 41 -12.91 15.35 8.59
CA PRO A 41 -13.49 16.51 9.27
C PRO A 41 -14.51 16.07 10.32
N GLY A 42 -14.29 16.44 11.59
CA GLY A 42 -15.14 16.04 12.71
C GLY A 42 -14.80 14.70 13.37
N TYR A 43 -13.84 13.95 12.83
CA TYR A 43 -13.35 12.70 13.42
C TYR A 43 -11.82 12.73 13.57
N ILE A 44 -11.39 12.97 14.81
CA ILE A 44 -10.01 12.73 15.23
C ILE A 44 -9.92 11.24 15.55
N PHE A 45 -9.21 10.47 14.73
CA PHE A 45 -8.86 9.10 15.10
C PHE A 45 -8.00 9.17 16.36
N LYS A 46 -8.57 8.78 17.50
CA LYS A 46 -7.82 8.60 18.74
C LYS A 46 -7.20 7.22 18.72
N TYR A 47 -5.94 7.13 19.10
CA TYR A 47 -5.26 5.85 19.22
C TYR A 47 -6.00 4.92 20.15
N ASN A 48 -6.02 3.64 19.76
CA ASN A 48 -6.76 2.56 20.41
C ASN A 48 -8.28 2.50 20.08
N THR A 49 -8.70 2.95 18.88
CA THR A 49 -10.07 2.65 18.41
C THR A 49 -10.17 1.17 18.03
N ASN A 50 -10.93 0.42 18.84
CA ASN A 50 -11.33 -0.96 18.56
C ASN A 50 -11.89 -1.11 17.12
N TYR A 51 -11.61 -2.24 16.48
CA TYR A 51 -12.17 -2.70 15.20
C TYR A 51 -13.65 -2.36 15.00
N GLU A 52 -14.49 -2.52 16.02
CA GLU A 52 -15.93 -2.18 15.94
C GLU A 52 -16.20 -0.67 15.76
N ASN A 53 -15.31 0.19 16.25
CA ASN A 53 -15.38 1.64 16.02
C ASN A 53 -14.86 2.01 14.64
N ILE A 54 -13.80 1.37 14.12
CA ILE A 54 -13.35 1.55 12.73
C ILE A 54 -14.47 1.11 11.78
N LYS A 55 -15.13 -0.01 12.05
CA LYS A 55 -16.31 -0.50 11.32
C LYS A 55 -17.45 0.50 11.33
N LYS A 56 -17.80 1.08 12.49
CA LYS A 56 -18.79 2.17 12.59
C LYS A 56 -18.35 3.39 11.79
N ILE A 57 -17.08 3.80 11.88
CA ILE A 57 -16.56 4.97 11.18
C ILE A 57 -16.57 4.74 9.67
N VAL A 58 -16.13 3.58 9.16
CA VAL A 58 -16.16 3.25 7.73
C VAL A 58 -17.59 3.20 7.20
N LEU A 59 -18.51 2.57 7.95
CA LEU A 59 -19.92 2.51 7.56
C LEU A 59 -20.64 3.87 7.64
N GLN A 60 -20.35 4.69 8.65
CA GLN A 60 -20.90 6.05 8.79
C GLN A 60 -20.26 7.02 7.79
N SER A 61 -18.95 6.90 7.56
CA SER A 61 -18.23 7.72 6.58
C SER A 61 -18.61 7.34 5.16
N ALA A 62 -18.99 6.11 4.84
CA ALA A 62 -19.53 5.77 3.52
C ALA A 62 -20.72 6.67 3.12
N GLN A 63 -21.61 7.03 4.07
CA GLN A 63 -22.71 7.98 3.85
C GLN A 63 -22.24 9.44 3.69
N HIS A 64 -21.11 9.81 4.32
CA HIS A 64 -20.54 11.16 4.23
C HIS A 64 -19.59 11.35 3.04
N ILE A 65 -18.84 10.32 2.64
CA ILE A 65 -17.83 10.38 1.58
C ILE A 65 -18.49 10.61 0.21
N GLN A 66 -19.64 9.97 -0.02
CA GLN A 66 -20.46 10.20 -1.22
C GLN A 66 -20.92 11.67 -1.35
N LYS A 67 -21.04 12.37 -0.20
CA LYS A 67 -21.55 13.74 -0.12
C LYS A 67 -20.45 14.80 -0.14
N PHE A 68 -19.23 14.47 0.32
CA PHE A 68 -18.18 15.47 0.58
C PHE A 68 -16.98 15.45 -0.35
N LYS A 69 -16.84 14.47 -1.26
CA LYS A 69 -15.73 14.40 -2.25
C LYS A 69 -14.39 14.79 -1.60
N LEU A 70 -14.00 14.03 -0.56
CA LEU A 70 -12.90 14.38 0.33
C LEU A 70 -11.56 14.40 -0.42
N GLU A 71 -11.10 15.58 -0.80
CA GLU A 71 -9.80 15.86 -1.41
C GLU A 71 -8.79 16.34 -0.35
N PHE A 72 -8.53 15.52 0.68
CA PHE A 72 -7.43 15.80 1.60
C PHE A 72 -6.27 14.83 1.31
N THR A 73 -5.33 15.33 0.52
CA THR A 73 -4.05 14.67 0.24
C THR A 73 -3.00 15.31 1.14
N LEU A 74 -2.29 14.50 1.93
CA LEU A 74 -1.15 14.99 2.70
C LEU A 74 -0.09 15.56 1.76
N SER A 75 0.56 16.65 2.17
CA SER A 75 1.73 17.14 1.46
C SER A 75 2.87 16.12 1.54
N VAL A 76 3.79 16.17 0.58
CA VAL A 76 4.94 15.27 0.54
C VAL A 76 5.80 15.37 1.79
N GLN A 77 5.93 16.58 2.34
CA GLN A 77 6.68 16.85 3.56
C GLN A 77 6.02 16.20 4.78
N GLU A 78 4.69 16.28 4.88
CA GLU A 78 3.92 15.60 5.94
C GLU A 78 4.06 14.08 5.82
N MET A 79 4.03 13.53 4.59
CA MET A 79 4.26 12.10 4.37
C MET A 79 5.66 11.66 4.82
N ALA A 80 6.70 12.43 4.48
CA ALA A 80 8.07 12.15 4.90
C ALA A 80 8.20 12.21 6.43
N SER A 81 7.68 13.26 7.08
CA SER A 81 7.66 13.40 8.54
C SER A 81 6.92 12.24 9.22
N THR A 82 5.77 11.84 8.68
CA THR A 82 4.99 10.72 9.19
C THR A 82 5.74 9.40 9.07
N LEU A 83 6.44 9.17 7.94
CA LEU A 83 7.29 8.00 7.80
C LEU A 83 8.41 8.00 8.85
N VAL A 84 9.07 9.14 9.10
CA VAL A 84 10.11 9.21 10.16
C VAL A 84 9.55 8.81 11.52
N LYS A 85 8.39 9.35 11.93
CA LYS A 85 7.72 8.98 13.18
C LYS A 85 7.41 7.48 13.25
N PHE A 86 6.96 6.91 12.13
CA PHE A 86 6.72 5.48 12.03
C PHE A 86 8.00 4.66 12.22
N LEU A 87 9.09 5.07 11.56
CA LEU A 87 10.37 4.37 11.62
C LEU A 87 10.96 4.35 13.03
N LEU A 88 10.74 5.39 13.84
CA LEU A 88 11.18 5.42 15.24
C LEU A 88 10.56 4.31 16.10
N ASN A 89 9.36 3.85 15.75
CA ASN A 89 8.60 2.87 16.54
C ASN A 89 8.73 1.43 16.01
N PHE A 90 8.75 1.25 14.69
CA PHE A 90 8.59 -0.09 14.08
C PHE A 90 9.85 -0.59 13.35
N GLN A 91 10.73 0.30 12.90
CA GLN A 91 12.00 -0.02 12.23
C GLN A 91 11.96 -1.17 11.18
N PRO A 92 11.00 -1.18 10.22
CA PRO A 92 10.99 -2.16 9.13
C PRO A 92 12.26 -2.08 8.27
N LYS A 93 12.85 -3.20 7.85
CA LYS A 93 14.16 -3.18 7.18
C LYS A 93 14.08 -2.70 5.73
N LYS A 94 13.02 -3.05 5.01
CA LYS A 94 12.85 -2.65 3.60
C LYS A 94 11.50 -1.98 3.38
N ILE A 95 11.53 -0.74 2.91
CA ILE A 95 10.33 0.06 2.67
C ILE A 95 10.23 0.45 1.20
N ILE A 96 9.03 0.39 0.63
CA ILE A 96 8.73 0.99 -0.68
C ILE A 96 7.77 2.15 -0.49
N VAL A 97 8.07 3.29 -1.12
CA VAL A 97 7.25 4.50 -1.12
C VAL A 97 6.74 4.76 -2.53
N PHE A 98 5.43 4.76 -2.71
CA PHE A 98 4.79 5.05 -3.99
C PHE A 98 4.33 6.52 -4.05
N LEU A 99 4.91 7.29 -4.96
CA LEU A 99 4.54 8.68 -5.24
C LEU A 99 4.02 8.84 -6.68
N SER A 100 3.36 9.95 -6.96
CA SER A 100 2.70 10.22 -8.25
C SER A 100 3.66 10.79 -9.29
N THR A 101 4.61 11.63 -8.87
CA THR A 101 5.49 12.36 -9.80
C THR A 101 6.94 12.35 -9.36
N VAL A 102 7.86 12.52 -10.32
CA VAL A 102 9.30 12.63 -10.00
C VAL A 102 9.60 13.87 -9.14
N LYS A 103 8.82 14.95 -9.30
CA LYS A 103 8.92 16.14 -8.46
C LYS A 103 8.61 15.83 -6.99
N GLU A 104 7.60 14.99 -6.73
CA GLU A 104 7.29 14.53 -5.37
C GLU A 104 8.43 13.67 -4.81
N VAL A 105 9.05 12.80 -5.62
CA VAL A 105 10.23 12.02 -5.19
C VAL A 105 11.35 12.94 -4.72
N GLN A 106 11.68 13.96 -5.50
CA GLN A 106 12.73 14.93 -5.15
C GLN A 106 12.39 15.66 -3.85
N LEU A 107 11.15 16.15 -3.73
CA LEU A 107 10.70 16.85 -2.52
C LEU A 107 10.69 15.92 -1.29
N PHE A 108 10.30 14.66 -1.47
CA PHE A 108 10.34 13.66 -0.40
C PHE A 108 11.77 13.43 0.08
N CYS A 109 12.72 13.22 -0.86
CA CYS A 109 14.13 13.04 -0.52
C CYS A 109 14.71 14.27 0.20
N GLN A 110 14.33 15.49 -0.21
CA GLN A 110 14.77 16.72 0.45
C GLN A 110 14.18 16.89 1.85
N SER A 111 12.98 16.38 2.09
CA SER A 111 12.24 16.58 3.35
C SER A 111 12.45 15.45 4.35
N PHE A 112 13.01 14.32 3.90
CA PHE A 112 13.24 13.16 4.74
C PHE A 112 14.49 13.33 5.60
N GLN A 113 14.30 13.45 6.92
CA GLN A 113 15.36 13.72 7.89
C GLN A 113 15.55 12.54 8.84
N TYR A 114 16.14 11.44 8.34
CA TYR A 114 16.46 10.28 9.15
C TYR A 114 17.55 9.41 8.50
N ASP A 115 18.77 9.48 9.04
CA ASP A 115 19.96 8.92 8.38
C ASP A 115 20.13 7.40 8.53
N ASN A 116 19.31 6.76 9.36
CA ASN A 116 19.38 5.31 9.58
C ASN A 116 18.94 4.50 8.36
N TYR A 117 18.33 5.14 7.36
CA TYR A 117 17.84 4.49 6.14
C TYR A 117 18.48 5.11 4.90
N GLN A 118 18.98 4.25 4.02
CA GLN A 118 19.43 4.69 2.70
C GLN A 118 18.23 4.93 1.78
N LEU A 119 18.13 6.15 1.25
CA LEU A 119 17.14 6.50 0.23
C LEU A 119 17.61 6.09 -1.16
N LEU A 120 16.76 5.37 -1.88
CA LEU A 120 16.98 4.90 -3.24
C LEU A 120 15.82 5.34 -4.11
N GLN A 121 16.10 5.74 -5.35
CA GLN A 121 15.08 6.25 -6.29
C GLN A 121 14.92 5.28 -7.47
N ALA A 122 13.67 5.00 -7.84
CA ALA A 122 13.32 4.18 -8.99
C ALA A 122 12.20 4.82 -9.81
N HIS A 123 12.59 5.63 -10.80
CA HIS A 123 11.68 6.28 -11.75
C HIS A 123 12.37 6.50 -13.11
N TYR A 124 11.59 6.83 -14.12
CA TYR A 124 11.97 6.83 -15.54
C TYR A 124 13.00 7.90 -15.93
N GLN A 125 13.32 8.83 -15.03
CA GLN A 125 14.36 9.85 -15.24
C GLN A 125 15.73 9.44 -14.66
N ILE A 126 15.81 8.33 -13.93
CA ILE A 126 17.08 7.76 -13.46
C ILE A 126 17.71 7.00 -14.63
N GLU A 127 19.01 7.22 -14.86
CA GLU A 127 19.78 6.45 -15.85
C GLU A 127 19.68 4.95 -15.57
N GLN A 128 19.53 4.13 -16.60
CA GLN A 128 19.31 2.68 -16.45
C GLN A 128 20.37 1.97 -15.60
N ARG A 129 21.64 2.35 -15.75
CA ARG A 129 22.74 1.79 -14.93
C ARG A 129 22.56 2.13 -13.45
N GLN A 130 22.22 3.37 -13.14
CA GLN A 130 21.95 3.81 -11.76
C GLN A 130 20.69 3.15 -11.20
N LEU A 131 19.64 3.00 -12.02
CA LEU A 131 18.41 2.32 -11.63
C LEU A 131 18.70 0.86 -11.23
N GLN A 132 19.46 0.14 -12.06
CA GLN A 132 19.87 -1.24 -11.76
C GLN A 132 20.69 -1.32 -10.46
N ASN A 133 21.63 -0.39 -10.26
CA ASN A 133 22.41 -0.32 -9.03
C ASN A 133 21.52 -0.05 -7.79
N ASN A 134 20.58 0.89 -7.88
CA ASN A 134 19.64 1.18 -6.79
C ASN A 134 18.79 -0.05 -6.44
N LEU A 135 18.29 -0.78 -7.44
CA LEU A 135 17.52 -2.00 -7.22
C LEU A 135 18.36 -3.13 -6.62
N GLN A 136 19.62 -3.27 -7.04
CA GLN A 136 20.55 -4.23 -6.44
C GLN A 136 20.84 -3.90 -4.97
N ILE A 137 21.11 -2.64 -4.66
CA ILE A 137 21.31 -2.18 -3.27
C ILE A 137 20.07 -2.49 -2.44
N PHE A 138 18.88 -2.14 -2.92
CA PHE A 138 17.62 -2.42 -2.20
C PHE A 138 17.38 -3.91 -1.97
N ASN A 139 17.79 -4.76 -2.93
CA ASN A 139 17.64 -6.20 -2.79
C ASN A 139 18.62 -6.80 -1.76
N LEU A 140 19.86 -6.32 -1.74
CA LEU A 140 20.93 -6.92 -0.93
C LEU A 140 21.07 -6.30 0.46
N GLN A 141 20.71 -5.03 0.64
CA GLN A 141 20.91 -4.30 1.89
C GLN A 141 19.62 -4.23 2.73
N GLN A 142 19.82 -4.00 4.02
CA GLN A 142 18.76 -3.69 4.97
C GLN A 142 18.76 -2.19 5.27
N ASN A 143 17.69 -1.73 5.91
CA ASN A 143 17.44 -0.32 6.22
C ASN A 143 17.48 0.55 4.95
N THR A 144 16.71 0.15 3.94
CA THR A 144 16.62 0.85 2.66
C THR A 144 15.19 1.28 2.36
N ILE A 145 15.04 2.47 1.78
CA ILE A 145 13.76 3.01 1.32
C ILE A 145 13.84 3.20 -0.19
N LEU A 146 13.02 2.47 -0.94
CA LEU A 146 12.89 2.64 -2.38
C LEU A 146 11.69 3.52 -2.70
N ILE A 147 11.95 4.72 -3.21
CA ILE A 147 10.93 5.69 -3.61
C ILE A 147 10.72 5.56 -5.12
N THR A 148 9.48 5.33 -5.54
CA THR A 148 9.16 5.00 -6.93
C THR A 148 7.94 5.72 -7.48
N VAL A 149 7.98 5.99 -8.79
CA VAL A 149 6.88 6.55 -9.58
C VAL A 149 6.57 5.55 -10.70
N GLY A 150 5.43 4.85 -10.60
CA GLY A 150 4.89 3.98 -11.65
C GLY A 150 5.75 2.78 -12.10
N MET A 151 7.02 2.66 -11.67
CA MET A 151 7.95 1.64 -12.18
C MET A 151 8.00 0.37 -11.34
N ALA A 152 7.53 0.38 -10.10
CA ALA A 152 7.48 -0.84 -9.28
C ALA A 152 6.26 -1.75 -9.56
N THR A 153 5.55 -1.54 -10.68
CA THR A 153 4.33 -2.30 -11.00
C THR A 153 4.57 -3.39 -12.04
N GLU A 154 5.53 -3.24 -12.97
CA GLU A 154 5.84 -4.26 -13.98
C GLU A 154 7.35 -4.57 -14.04
N GLY A 155 7.70 -5.87 -13.98
CA GLY A 155 9.04 -6.36 -14.36
C GLY A 155 10.08 -6.58 -13.25
N PHE A 156 9.96 -5.96 -12.07
CA PHE A 156 11.03 -6.05 -11.04
C PHE A 156 10.64 -6.90 -9.85
N ASP A 157 11.45 -7.91 -9.53
CA ASP A 157 11.24 -8.80 -8.39
C ASP A 157 11.87 -8.18 -7.13
N LEU A 158 11.03 -7.70 -6.20
CA LEU A 158 11.47 -7.10 -4.94
C LEU A 158 11.08 -8.05 -3.79
N PRO A 159 11.87 -9.08 -3.49
CA PRO A 159 11.63 -9.93 -2.33
C PRO A 159 11.82 -9.14 -1.03
N ASP A 160 11.14 -9.59 0.04
CA ASP A 160 11.39 -9.15 1.41
C ASP A 160 11.06 -7.68 1.75
N VAL A 161 10.06 -7.08 1.11
CA VAL A 161 9.54 -5.77 1.54
C VAL A 161 8.72 -5.92 2.81
N ASP A 162 9.09 -5.16 3.85
CA ASP A 162 8.45 -5.17 5.18
C ASP A 162 7.39 -4.08 5.32
N CYS A 163 7.53 -2.98 4.58
CA CYS A 163 6.65 -1.83 4.68
C CYS A 163 6.35 -1.20 3.32
N VAL A 164 5.09 -0.82 3.12
CA VAL A 164 4.66 -0.04 1.96
C VAL A 164 4.08 1.28 2.43
N LEU A 165 4.52 2.39 1.84
CA LEU A 165 3.86 3.67 1.95
C LEU A 165 3.16 3.99 0.62
N MET A 166 1.84 4.17 0.67
CA MET A 166 1.01 4.60 -0.44
C MET A 166 0.79 6.10 -0.33
N GLY A 167 1.65 6.87 -0.99
CA GLY A 167 1.61 8.34 -1.01
C GLY A 167 0.81 8.92 -2.17
N ARG A 168 0.04 8.08 -2.87
CA ARG A 168 -0.86 8.50 -3.94
C ARG A 168 -2.13 7.68 -3.95
N GLN A 169 -3.15 8.24 -4.60
CA GLN A 169 -4.34 7.48 -4.95
C GLN A 169 -4.02 6.41 -5.99
N THR A 170 -4.62 5.25 -5.79
CA THR A 170 -4.49 4.04 -6.62
C THR A 170 -5.89 3.62 -7.04
N ASP A 171 -6.35 4.24 -8.12
CA ASP A 171 -7.72 4.06 -8.62
C ASP A 171 -7.96 2.67 -9.19
N SER A 172 -6.92 2.06 -9.76
CA SER A 172 -6.98 0.70 -10.29
C SER A 172 -6.84 -0.32 -9.16
N GLU A 173 -7.90 -1.11 -8.93
CA GLU A 173 -7.86 -2.24 -8.01
C GLU A 173 -6.75 -3.22 -8.36
N ARG A 174 -6.54 -3.48 -9.65
CA ARG A 174 -5.44 -4.31 -10.13
C ARG A 174 -4.09 -3.77 -9.67
N LEU A 175 -3.87 -2.46 -9.76
CA LEU A 175 -2.62 -1.84 -9.37
C LEU A 175 -2.39 -1.90 -7.86
N PHE A 176 -3.43 -1.65 -7.07
CA PHE A 176 -3.40 -1.78 -5.61
C PHE A 176 -3.03 -3.20 -5.19
N VAL A 177 -3.69 -4.20 -5.78
CA VAL A 177 -3.45 -5.63 -5.53
C VAL A 177 -2.03 -6.02 -5.97
N GLN A 178 -1.54 -5.51 -7.09
CA GLN A 178 -0.17 -5.77 -7.55
C GLN A 178 0.88 -5.16 -6.60
N GLN A 179 0.70 -3.92 -6.16
CA GLN A 179 1.59 -3.25 -5.21
C GLN A 179 1.61 -4.00 -3.87
N MET A 180 0.43 -4.40 -3.38
CA MET A 180 0.33 -5.20 -2.16
C MET A 180 0.92 -6.60 -2.31
N GLY A 181 0.66 -7.28 -3.43
CA GLY A 181 1.10 -8.65 -3.68
C GLY A 181 2.62 -8.83 -3.67
N ARG A 182 3.37 -7.78 -4.05
CA ARG A 182 4.84 -7.77 -3.94
C ARG A 182 5.32 -7.82 -2.48
N CYS A 183 4.55 -7.22 -1.58
CA CYS A 183 4.91 -7.08 -0.18
C CYS A 183 4.38 -8.24 0.67
N LEU A 184 3.31 -8.91 0.23
CA LEU A 184 2.70 -10.05 0.91
C LEU A 184 3.37 -11.39 0.63
N ARG A 185 4.52 -11.42 -0.03
CA ARG A 185 5.30 -12.65 -0.15
C ARG A 185 5.84 -13.06 1.22
N LYS A 186 5.64 -14.34 1.56
CA LYS A 186 6.28 -14.93 2.74
C LYS A 186 7.79 -14.99 2.55
N SER A 187 8.47 -14.83 3.65
CA SER A 187 9.92 -14.93 3.76
C SER A 187 10.23 -15.37 5.19
N ASP A 188 11.28 -16.17 5.36
CA ASP A 188 11.66 -16.73 6.66
C ASP A 188 12.03 -15.64 7.68
N THR A 189 12.36 -14.43 7.19
CA THR A 189 12.72 -13.28 8.00
C THR A 189 11.54 -12.36 8.30
N LYS A 190 10.38 -12.55 7.65
CA LYS A 190 9.27 -11.59 7.67
C LYS A 190 7.96 -12.17 8.20
N ASN A 191 7.62 -11.75 9.42
CA ASN A 191 6.39 -12.14 10.10
C ASN A 191 5.24 -11.13 9.96
N ILE A 192 5.56 -9.84 9.79
CA ILE A 192 4.59 -8.75 9.72
C ILE A 192 4.94 -7.85 8.53
N VAL A 193 3.94 -7.47 7.75
CA VAL A 193 4.01 -6.44 6.73
C VAL A 193 3.23 -5.21 7.20
N TYR A 194 3.82 -4.05 7.05
CA TYR A 194 3.20 -2.77 7.37
C TYR A 194 2.70 -2.09 6.09
N VAL A 195 1.51 -1.50 6.16
CA VAL A 195 0.97 -0.68 5.07
C VAL A 195 0.61 0.68 5.64
N LEU A 196 1.20 1.73 5.10
CA LEU A 196 0.94 3.12 5.45
C LEU A 196 0.19 3.76 4.29
N ASP A 197 -1.10 4.00 4.46
CA ASP A 197 -1.96 4.62 3.47
C ASP A 197 -2.17 6.10 3.76
N MET A 198 -1.53 6.95 2.97
CA MET A 198 -1.61 8.41 3.10
C MET A 198 -2.76 9.00 2.27
N CYS A 199 -3.49 8.17 1.51
CA CYS A 199 -4.48 8.62 0.53
C CYS A 199 -5.84 7.90 0.65
N ALA A 200 -6.03 7.10 1.70
CA ALA A 200 -7.24 6.31 1.94
C ALA A 200 -7.69 5.46 0.73
N ASN A 201 -6.71 4.86 0.06
CA ASN A 201 -6.86 3.90 -1.01
C ASN A 201 -7.80 2.75 -0.63
N LEU A 202 -7.72 2.27 0.62
CA LEU A 202 -8.58 1.18 1.06
C LEU A 202 -10.05 1.61 1.19
N ARG A 203 -10.33 2.80 1.74
CA ARG A 203 -11.70 3.36 1.76
C ARG A 203 -12.26 3.56 0.36
N GLN A 204 -11.48 4.14 -0.55
CA GLN A 204 -11.91 4.31 -1.93
C GLN A 204 -12.19 2.98 -2.63
N ARG A 205 -11.35 1.97 -2.38
CA ARG A 205 -11.59 0.61 -2.89
C ARG A 205 -12.94 0.08 -2.43
N TRP A 206 -13.28 0.23 -1.16
CA TRP A 206 -14.54 -0.28 -0.62
C TRP A 206 -15.76 0.44 -1.18
N ILE A 207 -15.68 1.76 -1.39
CA ILE A 207 -16.75 2.53 -2.05
C ILE A 207 -17.01 1.97 -3.45
N ARG A 208 -15.95 1.74 -4.23
CA ARG A 208 -16.07 1.15 -5.58
C ARG A 208 -16.69 -0.25 -5.56
N LEU A 209 -16.31 -1.09 -4.59
CA LEU A 209 -16.89 -2.42 -4.45
C LEU A 209 -18.39 -2.36 -4.12
N GLN A 210 -18.85 -1.41 -3.29
CA GLN A 210 -20.28 -1.22 -2.99
C GLN A 210 -21.12 -0.82 -4.22
N GLU A 211 -20.52 -0.18 -5.22
CA GLU A 211 -21.20 0.17 -6.47
C GLU A 211 -21.35 -1.04 -7.41
N GLN A 212 -20.54 -2.08 -7.23
CA GLN A 212 -20.43 -3.22 -8.15
C GLN A 212 -21.00 -4.53 -7.59
N GLU A 213 -21.01 -4.69 -6.27
CA GLU A 213 -21.50 -5.88 -5.58
C GLU A 213 -22.59 -5.54 -4.56
N SER A 214 -23.33 -6.54 -4.11
CA SER A 214 -24.31 -6.36 -3.03
C SER A 214 -23.61 -5.94 -1.73
N ASN A 215 -24.23 -5.02 -0.99
CA ASN A 215 -23.67 -4.48 0.27
C ASN A 215 -23.26 -5.56 1.29
N GLN A 216 -23.94 -6.72 1.31
CA GLN A 216 -23.59 -7.83 2.20
C GLN A 216 -22.28 -8.54 1.78
N SER A 217 -22.05 -8.74 0.48
CA SER A 217 -20.81 -9.33 -0.05
C SER A 217 -19.61 -8.44 0.26
N VAL A 218 -19.75 -7.14 -0.01
CA VAL A 218 -18.68 -6.16 0.23
C VAL A 218 -18.36 -6.03 1.71
N GLN A 219 -19.37 -6.02 2.58
CA GLN A 219 -19.16 -6.03 4.03
C GLN A 219 -18.37 -7.25 4.47
N GLN A 220 -18.69 -8.45 3.97
CA GLN A 220 -17.97 -9.66 4.34
C GLN A 220 -16.51 -9.63 3.86
N GLN A 221 -16.25 -9.14 2.65
CA GLN A 221 -14.89 -8.97 2.12
C GLN A 221 -14.07 -7.94 2.91
N VAL A 222 -14.68 -6.82 3.32
CA VAL A 222 -14.04 -5.81 4.18
C VAL A 222 -13.64 -6.42 5.53
N LEU A 223 -14.56 -7.16 6.15
CA LEU A 223 -14.37 -7.75 7.48
C LEU A 223 -13.31 -8.86 7.49
N GLU A 224 -13.17 -9.62 6.41
CA GLU A 224 -12.19 -10.70 6.31
C GLU A 224 -10.76 -10.22 6.02
N PHE A 225 -10.56 -9.01 5.50
CA PHE A 225 -9.35 -8.71 4.74
C PHE A 225 -8.20 -8.02 5.50
N TRP A 226 -8.43 -7.11 6.46
CA TRP A 226 -7.32 -6.43 7.16
C TRP A 226 -7.47 -6.37 8.68
N ASP A 227 -6.38 -6.72 9.40
CA ASP A 227 -6.15 -6.29 10.78
C ASP A 227 -5.65 -4.83 10.71
N VAL A 228 -6.59 -3.89 10.69
CA VAL A 228 -6.27 -2.45 10.60
C VAL A 228 -5.94 -1.93 11.99
N HIS A 229 -4.77 -1.33 12.13
CA HIS A 229 -4.35 -0.62 13.34
C HIS A 229 -4.20 0.88 12.97
N GLY A 230 -4.37 1.83 13.89
CA GLY A 230 -4.03 3.25 13.63
C GLY A 230 -2.65 3.61 14.21
N VAL A 231 -1.85 4.51 13.59
CA VAL A 231 -0.58 5.04 14.18
C VAL A 231 -0.55 6.54 14.41
N GLU A 232 -0.08 6.94 15.62
CA GLU A 232 0.64 8.18 16.01
C GLU A 232 0.34 9.52 15.32
#